data_AF-A0A0C2JVD2-F1
#
_entry.id   AF-A0A0C2JVD2-F1
#
_cell.length_a   1.000
_cell.length_b   1.000
_cell.length_c   1.000
_cell.angle_alpha   90.00
_cell.angle_beta   90.00
_cell.angle_gamma   90.00
#
_symmetry.space_group_name_H-M   'P 1'
#
loop_
_entity.id
_entity.type
_entity.pdbx_description
1 polymer ?
#
loop_
_entity_poly.entity_id
_entity_poly.type
_entity_poly.pdbx_seq_one_letter_code
_entity_poly.pdbx_strand_id
1 'polypeptide(L)'
;MNDTDIEFEHIMLEIQALRWPMVERFILSYFCFAHGYVTKSGKPDWQQARERCPRSTRVSSTRHAELEPLVPIDTIVGELKRYHRDGELTPRTTRRIIDGLLHYAVITQQEKQQLHQLGLKQAMPASWYHSQEKNPYARFERADIHLVP
;
A
#
# COMPACT_ATOMS: atom_id res chain seq x y z
N MET A 1 17.27 -2.74 16.59
CA MET A 1 16.34 -2.09 15.66
C MET A 1 16.42 -2.85 14.35
N ASN A 2 15.31 -3.37 13.83
CA ASN A 2 15.32 -4.09 12.56
C ASN A 2 15.11 -3.10 11.38
N ASP A 3 15.31 -3.55 10.15
CA ASP A 3 15.18 -2.68 8.97
C ASP A 3 13.76 -2.12 8.79
N THR A 4 12.74 -2.84 9.26
CA THR A 4 11.34 -2.35 9.25
C THR A 4 11.20 -1.12 10.16
N ASP A 5 11.83 -1.14 11.34
CA ASP A 5 11.82 -0.04 12.28
C ASP A 5 12.61 1.17 11.74
N ILE A 6 13.73 0.93 11.04
CA ILE A 6 14.50 2.00 10.37
C ILE A 6 13.65 2.70 9.30
N GLU A 7 12.98 1.95 8.41
CA GLU A 7 12.12 2.57 7.40
C GLU A 7 10.90 3.27 8.02
N PHE A 8 10.38 2.73 9.11
CA PHE A 8 9.32 3.39 9.87
C PHE A 8 9.80 4.73 10.45
N GLU A 9 11.02 4.81 10.96
CA GLU A 9 11.61 6.06 11.44
C GLU A 9 11.77 7.08 10.32
N HIS A 10 12.22 6.68 9.12
CA HIS A 10 12.24 7.57 7.96
C HIS A 10 10.85 8.13 7.65
N ILE A 11 9.82 7.29 7.62
CA ILE A 11 8.43 7.72 7.42
C ILE A 11 8.03 8.76 8.48
N MET A 12 8.33 8.49 9.75
CA MET A 12 8.01 9.41 10.85
C MET A 12 8.74 10.76 10.73
N LEU A 13 10.02 10.76 10.33
CA LEU A 13 10.80 11.98 10.10
C LEU A 13 10.23 12.83 8.96
N GLU A 14 9.81 12.20 7.87
CA GLU A 14 9.16 12.91 6.75
C GLU A 14 7.81 13.49 7.16
N ILE A 15 7.02 12.76 7.94
CA ILE A 15 5.73 13.24 8.48
C ILE A 15 5.94 14.43 9.42
N GLN A 16 6.89 14.35 10.35
CA GLN A 16 7.19 15.45 11.29
C GLN A 16 7.66 16.71 10.57
N ALA A 17 8.40 16.55 9.47
CA ALA A 17 8.83 17.65 8.61
C ALA A 17 7.74 18.10 7.60
N LEU A 18 6.54 17.52 7.65
CA LEU A 18 5.43 17.78 6.71
C LEU A 18 5.78 17.54 5.24
N ARG A 19 6.79 16.70 4.97
CA ARG A 19 7.28 16.35 3.64
C ARG A 19 6.49 15.17 3.07
N TRP A 20 5.18 15.33 2.96
CA TRP A 20 4.26 14.25 2.54
C TRP A 20 4.64 13.52 1.25
N PRO A 21 5.10 14.18 0.16
CA PRO A 21 5.52 13.47 -1.06
C PRO A 21 6.73 12.55 -0.84
N MET A 22 7.52 12.78 0.21
CA MET A 22 8.67 11.94 0.54
C MET A 22 8.28 10.66 1.28
N VAL A 23 7.14 10.65 1.97
CA VAL A 23 6.63 9.46 2.67
C VAL A 23 6.51 8.28 1.71
N GLU A 24 5.96 8.51 0.52
CA GLU A 24 5.74 7.49 -0.51
C GLU A 24 7.01 6.72 -0.88
N ARG A 25 8.18 7.36 -0.80
CA ARG A 25 9.47 6.73 -1.16
C ARG A 25 9.86 5.59 -0.23
N PHE A 26 9.39 5.62 1.00
CA PHE A 26 9.74 4.65 2.04
C PHE A 26 8.67 3.56 2.21
N ILE A 27 7.46 3.78 1.68
CA ILE A 27 6.32 2.89 1.87
C ILE A 27 6.56 1.49 1.29
N LEU A 28 7.05 1.38 0.05
CA LEU A 28 7.33 0.07 -0.55
C LEU A 28 8.47 -0.66 0.18
N SER A 29 9.52 0.07 0.57
CA SER A 29 10.64 -0.51 1.34
C SER A 29 10.17 -1.03 2.69
N TYR A 30 9.38 -0.24 3.42
CA TYR A 30 8.76 -0.63 4.68
C TYR A 30 7.93 -1.91 4.51
N PHE A 31 7.06 -1.96 3.49
CA PHE A 31 6.25 -3.14 3.19
C PHE A 31 7.13 -4.39 2.94
N CYS A 32 8.16 -4.25 2.12
CA CYS A 32 9.08 -5.34 1.80
C CYS A 32 9.80 -5.87 3.06
N PHE A 33 10.32 -4.99 3.90
CA PHE A 33 10.97 -5.41 5.14
C PHE A 33 9.99 -6.09 6.10
N ALA A 34 8.79 -5.52 6.28
CA ALA A 34 7.77 -6.07 7.16
C ALA A 34 7.34 -7.50 6.78
N HIS A 35 7.42 -7.85 5.50
CA HIS A 35 7.07 -9.18 4.97
C HIS A 35 8.29 -10.06 4.67
N GLY A 36 9.50 -9.60 4.98
CA GLY A 36 10.74 -10.34 4.69
C GLY A 36 11.05 -10.50 3.19
N TYR A 37 10.50 -9.63 2.34
CA TYR A 37 10.82 -9.56 0.92
C TYR A 37 12.12 -8.80 0.74
N VAL A 38 13.24 -9.48 1.04
CA VAL A 38 14.58 -8.90 1.00
C VAL A 38 15.52 -9.73 0.14
N THR A 39 16.41 -9.05 -0.58
CA THR A 39 17.46 -9.70 -1.36
C THR A 39 18.45 -10.41 -0.43
N LYS A 40 19.34 -11.23 -1.00
CA LYS A 40 20.46 -11.84 -0.25
C LYS A 40 21.37 -10.82 0.43
N SER A 41 21.37 -9.56 -0.03
CA SER A 41 22.14 -8.45 0.56
C SER A 41 21.32 -7.61 1.55
N GLY A 42 20.12 -8.05 1.93
CA GLY A 42 19.28 -7.36 2.91
C GLY A 42 18.59 -6.11 2.39
N LYS A 43 18.45 -5.94 1.07
CA LYS A 43 17.75 -4.79 0.47
C LYS A 43 16.29 -5.14 0.16
N PRO A 44 15.36 -4.17 0.15
CA PRO A 44 13.98 -4.42 -0.29
C PRO A 44 13.92 -5.07 -1.66
N ASP A 45 13.13 -6.14 -1.79
CA ASP A 45 12.99 -6.94 -2.99
C ASP A 45 11.54 -6.93 -3.50
N TRP A 46 11.27 -5.99 -4.40
CA TRP A 46 9.96 -5.85 -5.05
C TRP A 46 9.63 -7.01 -5.99
N GLN A 47 10.63 -7.77 -6.46
CA GLN A 47 10.37 -8.97 -7.27
C GLN A 47 9.82 -10.09 -6.39
N GLN A 48 10.42 -10.31 -5.21
CA GLN A 48 9.86 -11.23 -4.22
C GLN A 48 8.45 -10.82 -3.78
N ALA A 49 8.21 -9.51 -3.58
CA ALA A 49 6.86 -9.02 -3.30
C ALA A 49 5.88 -9.42 -4.41
N ARG A 50 6.26 -9.24 -5.68
CA ARG A 50 5.45 -9.63 -6.84
C ARG A 50 5.29 -11.14 -7.02
N GLU A 51 6.16 -11.95 -6.44
CA GLU A 51 6.04 -13.42 -6.47
C GLU A 51 5.16 -13.97 -5.34
N ARG A 52 5.11 -13.27 -4.20
CA ARG A 52 4.49 -13.77 -2.96
C ARG A 52 3.21 -13.06 -2.55
N CYS A 53 2.93 -11.87 -3.07
CA CYS A 53 1.66 -11.18 -2.79
C CYS A 53 0.49 -11.92 -3.45
N PRO A 54 -0.73 -11.81 -2.88
CA PRO A 54 -1.94 -12.33 -3.49
C PRO A 54 -2.08 -11.84 -4.94
N ARG A 55 -2.49 -12.73 -5.83
CA ARG A 55 -2.57 -12.45 -7.27
C ARG A 55 -4.00 -12.52 -7.77
N SER A 56 -4.34 -11.71 -8.78
CA SER A 56 -5.60 -11.88 -9.48
C SER A 56 -5.67 -13.25 -10.16
N THR A 57 -6.85 -13.87 -10.17
CA THR A 57 -7.14 -15.09 -10.93
C THR A 57 -6.89 -14.94 -12.44
N ARG A 58 -6.83 -13.70 -12.95
CA ARG A 58 -6.55 -13.39 -14.37
C ARG A 58 -5.06 -13.30 -14.69
N VAL A 59 -4.18 -13.35 -13.69
CA VAL A 59 -2.72 -13.33 -13.89
C VAL A 59 -2.22 -14.73 -14.26
N SER A 60 -1.93 -14.94 -15.54
CA SER A 60 -1.33 -16.19 -16.05
C SER A 60 0.20 -16.21 -15.96
N SER A 61 0.84 -15.04 -15.94
CA SER A 61 2.29 -14.89 -15.82
C SER A 61 2.64 -13.67 -14.99
N THR A 62 3.54 -13.84 -14.03
CA THR A 62 4.05 -12.74 -13.22
C THR A 62 4.96 -11.82 -14.02
N ARG A 63 5.44 -12.14 -15.23
CA ARG A 63 6.38 -11.31 -16.00
C ARG A 63 5.80 -9.98 -16.48
N HIS A 64 4.49 -9.94 -16.75
CA HIS A 64 3.78 -8.75 -17.23
C HIS A 64 2.72 -8.24 -16.25
N ALA A 65 2.64 -8.85 -15.06
CA ALA A 65 1.77 -8.37 -14.00
C ALA A 65 2.26 -7.03 -13.39
N GLU A 66 1.42 -6.42 -12.58
CA GLU A 66 1.67 -5.16 -11.90
C GLU A 66 1.53 -5.42 -10.41
N LEU A 67 2.50 -4.98 -9.62
CA LEU A 67 2.37 -4.93 -8.17
C LEU A 67 1.60 -3.65 -7.83
N GLU A 68 0.33 -3.80 -7.46
CA GLU A 68 -0.60 -2.71 -7.22
C GLU A 68 -0.99 -2.71 -5.73
N PRO A 69 -0.92 -1.56 -5.03
CA PRO A 69 -1.39 -1.50 -3.65
C PRO A 69 -2.91 -1.79 -3.59
N LEU A 70 -3.44 -2.36 -2.50
CA LEU A 70 -4.89 -2.51 -2.36
C LEU A 70 -5.55 -1.14 -2.14
N VAL A 71 -5.01 -0.38 -1.19
CA VAL A 71 -5.34 1.02 -0.93
C VAL A 71 -4.28 1.92 -1.58
N PRO A 72 -4.64 2.86 -2.45
CA PRO A 72 -3.68 3.77 -3.09
C PRO A 72 -2.80 4.49 -2.05
N ILE A 73 -1.51 4.65 -2.36
CA ILE A 73 -0.57 5.30 -1.43
C ILE A 73 -1.01 6.72 -1.09
N ASP A 74 -1.50 7.48 -2.06
CA ASP A 74 -2.07 8.82 -1.87
C ASP A 74 -3.24 8.81 -0.86
N THR A 75 -4.04 7.74 -0.85
CA THR A 75 -5.13 7.57 0.11
C THR A 75 -4.58 7.29 1.51
N ILE A 76 -3.57 6.42 1.64
CA ILE A 76 -2.89 6.16 2.92
C ILE A 76 -2.28 7.46 3.47
N VAL A 77 -1.58 8.23 2.63
CA VAL A 77 -1.03 9.55 3.00
C VAL A 77 -2.14 10.52 3.38
N GLY A 78 -3.29 10.50 2.71
CA GLY A 78 -4.48 11.27 3.07
C GLY A 78 -5.01 10.94 4.47
N GLU A 79 -5.06 9.65 4.84
CA GLU A 79 -5.44 9.22 6.19
C GLU A 79 -4.43 9.72 7.23
N LEU A 80 -3.12 9.60 6.95
CA LEU A 80 -2.07 10.12 7.84
C LEU A 80 -2.19 11.64 8.04
N LYS A 81 -2.42 12.40 6.96
CA LYS A 81 -2.68 13.85 7.01
C LYS A 81 -3.90 14.18 7.86
N ARG A 82 -4.98 13.39 7.75
CA ARG A 82 -6.21 13.56 8.55
C ARG A 82 -5.90 13.44 10.04
N TYR A 83 -5.29 12.34 10.46
CA TYR A 83 -4.88 12.12 11.85
C TYR A 83 -3.90 13.18 12.35
N HIS A 84 -2.99 13.66 11.50
CA HIS A 84 -2.06 14.72 11.88
C HIS A 84 -2.79 16.03 12.17
N ARG A 85 -3.69 16.44 11.27
CA ARG A 85 -4.52 17.64 11.43
C ARG A 85 -5.38 17.57 12.69
N ASP A 86 -5.91 16.40 13.00
CA ASP A 86 -6.81 16.18 14.13
C ASP A 86 -6.03 16.00 15.46
N GLY A 87 -4.68 16.04 15.43
CA GLY A 87 -3.82 15.92 16.62
C GLY A 87 -3.66 14.49 17.15
N GLU A 88 -4.11 13.49 16.38
CA GLU A 88 -4.18 12.08 16.78
C GLU A 88 -3.04 11.22 16.20
N LEU A 89 -2.14 11.83 15.40
CA LEU A 89 -1.03 11.11 14.79
C LEU A 89 0.14 10.96 15.77
N THR A 90 0.38 9.71 16.16
CA THR A 90 1.45 9.24 17.04
C THR A 90 2.18 8.10 16.34
N PRO A 91 3.41 7.73 16.74
CA PRO A 91 4.08 6.56 16.15
C PRO A 91 3.20 5.29 16.17
N ARG A 92 2.45 5.07 17.25
CA ARG A 92 1.54 3.93 17.36
C ARG A 92 0.38 4.01 16.37
N THR A 93 -0.26 5.16 16.23
CA THR A 93 -1.39 5.32 15.30
C THR A 93 -0.92 5.34 13.84
N THR A 94 0.24 5.93 13.53
CA THR A 94 0.88 5.85 12.22
C THR A 94 1.15 4.41 11.81
N ARG A 95 1.80 3.62 12.68
CA ARG A 95 2.09 2.21 12.39
C ARG A 95 0.80 1.41 12.16
N ARG A 96 -0.21 1.60 13.03
CA ARG A 96 -1.53 0.97 12.86
C ARG A 96 -2.19 1.31 11.52
N ILE A 97 -2.13 2.56 11.08
CA ILE A 97 -2.71 3.00 9.80
C ILE A 97 -1.96 2.35 8.63
N ILE A 98 -0.62 2.41 8.65
CA ILE A 98 0.20 1.83 7.58
C ILE A 98 -0.01 0.33 7.53
N ASP A 99 0.16 -0.40 8.64
CA ASP A 99 0.07 -1.87 8.67
C ASP A 99 -1.33 -2.38 8.29
N GLY A 100 -2.39 -1.61 8.59
CA GLY A 100 -3.76 -1.99 8.26
C GLY A 100 -4.21 -1.66 6.84
N LEU A 101 -3.52 -0.76 6.14
CA LEU A 101 -3.90 -0.30 4.78
C LEU A 101 -2.88 -0.67 3.71
N LEU A 102 -1.61 -0.80 4.09
CA LEU A 102 -0.51 -1.06 3.17
C LEU A 102 -0.39 -2.55 2.87
N HIS A 103 -1.18 -2.96 1.90
CA HIS A 103 -1.12 -4.28 1.30
C HIS A 103 -0.97 -4.13 -0.20
N TYR A 104 -0.37 -5.13 -0.84
CA TYR A 104 -0.21 -5.17 -2.29
C TYR A 104 -0.81 -6.46 -2.85
N ALA A 105 -1.21 -6.39 -4.11
CA ALA A 105 -1.63 -7.51 -4.90
C ALA A 105 -1.03 -7.45 -6.30
N VAL A 106 -0.99 -8.60 -6.95
CA VAL A 106 -0.43 -8.76 -8.29
C VAL A 106 -1.60 -8.83 -9.28
N ILE A 107 -1.72 -7.82 -10.13
CA ILE A 107 -2.82 -7.73 -11.11
C ILE A 107 -2.29 -7.68 -12.54
N THR A 108 -3.16 -7.88 -13.52
CA THR A 108 -2.83 -7.68 -14.93
C THR A 108 -2.78 -6.18 -15.28
N GLN A 109 -2.09 -5.84 -16.38
CA GLN A 109 -2.13 -4.47 -16.91
C GLN A 109 -3.55 -4.04 -17.31
N GLN A 110 -4.38 -4.98 -17.78
CA GLN A 110 -5.77 -4.71 -18.12
C GLN A 110 -6.60 -4.33 -16.88
N GLU A 111 -6.42 -5.05 -15.77
CA GLU A 111 -7.07 -4.72 -14.49
C GLU A 111 -6.60 -3.38 -13.94
N LYS A 112 -5.31 -3.05 -14.08
CA LYS A 112 -4.78 -1.72 -13.72
C LYS A 112 -5.43 -0.61 -14.55
N GLN A 113 -5.63 -0.84 -15.84
CA GLN A 113 -6.34 0.09 -16.71
C GLN A 113 -7.83 0.19 -16.36
N GLN A 114 -8.47 -0.91 -15.94
CA GLN A 114 -9.84 -0.92 -15.47
C GLN A 114 -10.02 -0.08 -14.20
N LEU A 115 -9.10 -0.19 -13.23
CA LEU A 115 -9.07 0.69 -12.06
C LEU A 115 -8.98 2.17 -12.48
N HIS A 116 -8.18 2.48 -13.49
CA HIS A 116 -8.09 3.84 -14.02
C HIS A 116 -9.40 4.32 -14.66
N GLN A 117 -10.05 3.50 -15.49
CA GLN A 117 -11.32 3.83 -16.14
C GLN A 117 -12.45 4.05 -15.13
N LEU A 118 -12.42 3.35 -14.00
CA LEU A 118 -13.39 3.53 -12.90
C LEU A 118 -13.08 4.74 -12.00
N GLY A 119 -12.01 5.50 -12.28
CA GLY A 119 -11.57 6.61 -11.42
C GLY A 119 -10.93 6.15 -10.10
N LEU A 120 -10.53 4.88 -10.00
CA LEU A 120 -10.01 4.25 -8.78
C LEU A 120 -8.48 4.13 -8.79
N LYS A 121 -7.77 4.64 -9.80
CA LYS A 121 -6.29 4.52 -9.88
C LYS A 121 -5.59 5.07 -8.63
N GLN A 122 -6.03 6.22 -8.12
CA GLN A 122 -5.42 6.93 -6.98
C GLN A 122 -6.39 7.14 -5.81
N ALA A 123 -7.60 6.59 -5.89
CA ALA A 123 -8.63 6.80 -4.89
C ALA A 123 -9.36 5.49 -4.54
N MET A 124 -9.86 5.41 -3.32
CA MET A 124 -10.83 4.40 -2.92
C MET A 124 -12.26 4.78 -3.38
N PRO A 125 -13.19 3.81 -3.49
CA PRO A 125 -14.60 4.12 -3.72
C PRO A 125 -15.18 5.06 -2.65
N ALA A 126 -16.16 5.89 -3.01
CA ALA A 126 -16.75 6.88 -2.10
C ALA A 126 -17.25 6.29 -0.76
N SER A 127 -17.84 5.10 -0.79
CA SER A 127 -18.31 4.38 0.39
C SER A 127 -17.19 4.05 1.39
N TRP A 128 -15.96 3.86 0.91
CA TRP A 128 -14.81 3.56 1.75
C TRP A 128 -14.45 4.73 2.67
N TYR A 129 -14.60 5.98 2.21
CA TYR A 129 -14.30 7.16 3.04
C TYR A 129 -15.25 7.31 4.23
N HIS A 130 -16.48 6.82 4.11
CA HIS A 130 -17.51 6.89 5.15
C HIS A 130 -17.54 5.64 6.05
N SER A 131 -16.88 4.55 5.64
CA SER A 131 -16.82 3.30 6.40
C SER A 131 -15.82 3.39 7.55
N GLN A 132 -16.19 2.83 8.71
CA GLN A 132 -15.31 2.66 9.87
C GLN A 132 -14.32 1.50 9.69
N GLU A 133 -14.73 0.44 8.98
CA GLU A 133 -13.92 -0.76 8.78
C GLU A 133 -12.77 -0.55 7.78
N LYS A 134 -12.92 0.43 6.88
CA LYS A 134 -11.90 0.78 5.87
C LYS A 134 -11.37 -0.43 5.09
N ASN A 135 -12.25 -1.33 4.64
CA ASN A 135 -11.89 -2.54 3.89
C ASN A 135 -10.85 -2.25 2.76
N PRO A 136 -9.61 -2.77 2.86
CA PRO A 136 -8.58 -2.56 1.84
C PRO A 136 -8.95 -3.08 0.46
N TYR A 137 -9.80 -4.11 0.38
CA TYR A 137 -10.19 -4.77 -0.86
C TYR A 137 -11.29 -4.05 -1.64
N ALA A 138 -11.95 -3.03 -1.06
CA ALA A 138 -13.13 -2.39 -1.64
C ALA A 138 -12.92 -1.87 -3.08
N ARG A 139 -11.69 -1.41 -3.38
CA ARG A 139 -11.32 -0.94 -4.72
C ARG A 139 -11.30 -2.08 -5.74
N PHE A 140 -10.78 -3.24 -5.36
CA PHE A 140 -10.65 -4.41 -6.22
C PHE A 140 -12.00 -5.10 -6.39
N GLU A 141 -12.80 -5.18 -5.32
CA GLU A 141 -14.20 -5.65 -5.36
C GLU A 141 -15.02 -4.81 -6.34
N ARG A 142 -14.88 -3.48 -6.29
CA ARG A 142 -15.59 -2.58 -7.22
C ARG A 142 -15.18 -2.77 -8.68
N ALA A 143 -13.96 -3.24 -8.92
CA ALA A 143 -13.43 -3.51 -10.25
C ALA A 143 -13.52 -4.99 -10.66
N ASP A 144 -14.23 -5.84 -9.91
CA ASP A 144 -14.36 -7.27 -10.23
C ASP A 144 -13.00 -7.99 -10.37
N ILE A 145 -12.06 -7.63 -9.49
CA ILE A 145 -10.73 -8.23 -9.40
C ILE A 145 -10.74 -9.21 -8.22
N HIS A 146 -10.62 -10.51 -8.51
CA HIS A 146 -10.61 -11.56 -7.51
C HIS A 146 -9.19 -12.05 -7.23
N LEU A 147 -8.78 -11.99 -5.98
CA LEU A 147 -7.45 -12.38 -5.55
C LEU A 147 -7.43 -13.82 -5.02
N VAL A 148 -6.34 -14.53 -5.31
CA VAL A 148 -5.97 -15.81 -4.71
C VAL A 148 -4.62 -15.66 -4.00
N PRO A 149 -4.36 -16.47 -2.95
CA PRO A 149 -3.07 -16.48 -2.27
C PRO A 149 -1.87 -16.75 -3.19
#